data_AF-A0A2H5ZN76-F1
#
_entry.id   AF-A0A2H5ZN76-F1
#
_cell.length_a   1.000
_cell.length_b   1.000
_cell.length_c   1.000
_cell.angle_alpha   90.00
_cell.angle_beta   90.00
_cell.angle_gamma   90.00
#
_symmetry.space_group_name_H-M   'P 1'
#
loop_
_entity.id
_entity.type
_entity.pdbx_description
1 polymer ?
#
loop_
_entity_poly.entity_id
_entity_poly.type
_entity_poly.pdbx_seq_one_letter_code
_entity_poly.pdbx_strand_id
1 'polypeptide(L)'
;MMSILFTLAIVVALVAVAARRWQERRARRQRPGATIERAVVVGRFDEIDVTLERYRCPRCGEPVQRMGEFSRNVGARRFRVARVLCRGCGHEERVHFDVTAAFH
;
A
#
# COMPACT_ATOMS: atom_id res chain seq x y z
N MET A 1 -10.76 -7.49 -44.06
CA MET A 1 -10.68 -8.56 -43.03
C MET A 1 -9.47 -8.43 -42.12
N MET A 2 -8.24 -8.31 -42.63
CA MET A 2 -7.02 -8.14 -41.80
C MET A 2 -7.13 -7.01 -40.77
N SER A 3 -7.62 -5.82 -41.18
CA SER A 3 -7.71 -4.64 -40.28
C SER A 3 -8.59 -4.87 -39.04
N ILE A 4 -9.66 -5.67 -39.17
CA ILE A 4 -10.58 -5.98 -38.06
C ILE A 4 -9.91 -6.91 -37.04
N LEU A 5 -9.10 -7.86 -37.51
CA LEU A 5 -8.39 -8.77 -36.61
C LEU A 5 -7.30 -8.05 -35.82
N PHE A 6 -6.60 -7.09 -36.44
CA PHE A 6 -5.60 -6.28 -35.76
C PHE A 6 -6.20 -5.34 -34.71
N THR A 7 -7.31 -4.66 -35.02
CA THR A 7 -7.98 -3.81 -34.03
C THR A 7 -8.50 -4.62 -32.84
N LEU A 8 -9.07 -5.81 -33.10
CA LEU A 8 -9.58 -6.68 -32.06
C LEU A 8 -8.45 -7.22 -31.17
N ALA A 9 -7.31 -7.61 -31.75
CA ALA A 9 -6.13 -8.02 -30.99
C ALA A 9 -5.57 -6.90 -30.09
N ILE A 10 -5.51 -5.67 -30.59
CA ILE A 10 -5.06 -4.50 -29.81
C ILE A 10 -6.03 -4.24 -28.65
N VAL A 11 -7.34 -4.26 -28.90
CA VAL A 11 -8.36 -4.04 -27.86
C VAL A 11 -8.23 -5.10 -26.75
N VAL A 12 -8.10 -6.38 -27.12
CA VAL A 12 -7.92 -7.47 -26.14
C VAL A 12 -6.65 -7.25 -25.30
N ALA A 13 -5.53 -6.87 -25.92
CA ALA A 13 -4.29 -6.60 -25.21
C ALA A 13 -4.44 -5.42 -24.22
N LEU A 14 -5.09 -4.32 -24.64
CA LEU A 14 -5.34 -3.17 -23.77
C LEU A 14 -6.24 -3.54 -22.58
N VAL A 15 -7.31 -4.29 -22.82
CA VAL A 15 -8.23 -4.76 -21.77
C VAL A 15 -7.51 -5.69 -20.79
N ALA A 16 -6.70 -6.62 -21.28
CA ALA A 16 -5.92 -7.53 -20.43
C ALA A 16 -4.93 -6.77 -19.53
N VAL A 17 -4.22 -5.78 -20.08
CA VAL A 17 -3.29 -4.92 -19.31
C VAL A 17 -4.04 -4.08 -18.28
N ALA A 18 -5.19 -3.51 -18.64
CA ALA A 18 -6.01 -2.73 -17.72
C ALA A 18 -6.54 -3.60 -16.56
N ALA A 19 -7.06 -4.79 -16.86
CA ALA A 19 -7.54 -5.73 -15.87
C ALA A 19 -6.43 -6.17 -14.91
N ARG A 20 -5.25 -6.52 -15.44
CA ARG A 20 -4.09 -6.90 -14.63
C ARG A 20 -3.64 -5.78 -13.69
N ARG A 21 -3.55 -4.55 -14.21
CA ARG A 21 -3.21 -3.38 -13.37
C ARG A 21 -4.25 -3.13 -12.29
N TRP A 22 -5.53 -3.36 -12.58
CA TRP A 22 -6.60 -3.17 -11.61
C TRP A 22 -6.54 -4.22 -10.51
N GLN A 23 -6.30 -5.48 -10.86
CA GLN A 23 -6.08 -6.56 -9.89
C GLN A 23 -4.87 -6.28 -9.00
N GLU A 24 -3.73 -5.88 -9.57
CA GLU A 24 -2.53 -5.53 -8.81
C GLU A 24 -2.78 -4.36 -7.85
N ARG A 25 -3.49 -3.32 -8.30
CA ARG A 25 -3.90 -2.20 -7.45
C ARG A 25 -4.83 -2.64 -6.32
N ARG A 26 -5.78 -3.52 -6.61
CA ARG A 26 -6.72 -4.04 -5.62
C ARG A 26 -6.00 -4.87 -4.57
N ALA A 27 -5.12 -5.78 -4.99
CA ALA A 27 -4.29 -6.57 -4.08
C ALA A 27 -3.42 -5.68 -3.19
N ARG A 28 -2.87 -4.57 -3.71
CA ARG A 28 -2.11 -3.60 -2.90
C ARG A 28 -2.96 -2.88 -1.88
N ARG A 29 -4.14 -2.37 -2.27
CA ARG A 29 -5.09 -1.74 -1.35
C ARG A 29 -5.59 -2.69 -0.26
N GLN A 30 -5.56 -3.99 -0.53
CA GLN A 30 -5.97 -4.99 0.43
C GLN A 30 -4.92 -5.30 1.50
N ARG A 31 -3.69 -4.79 1.38
CA ARG A 31 -2.62 -5.05 2.33
C ARG A 31 -2.86 -4.38 3.68
N PRO A 32 -2.33 -4.97 4.76
CA PRO A 32 -2.30 -4.32 6.07
C PRO A 32 -1.61 -2.96 5.99
N GLY A 33 -2.23 -1.94 6.57
CA GLY A 33 -1.75 -0.57 6.60
C GLY A 33 -1.90 0.22 5.31
N ALA A 34 -2.42 -0.36 4.22
CA ALA A 34 -2.55 0.36 2.94
C ALA A 34 -3.59 1.50 3.00
N THR A 35 -4.60 1.36 3.87
CA THR A 35 -5.65 2.37 4.10
C THR A 35 -6.00 2.46 5.57
N ILE A 36 -6.81 3.46 5.95
CA ILE A 36 -7.28 3.66 7.33
C ILE A 36 -8.19 2.50 7.78
N GLU A 37 -9.01 1.97 6.87
CA GLU A 37 -9.91 0.86 7.14
C GLU A 37 -9.16 -0.46 7.38
N ARG A 38 -7.93 -0.56 6.88
CA ARG A 38 -7.04 -1.71 7.05
C ARG A 38 -5.79 -1.36 7.84
N ALA A 39 -5.86 -0.32 8.68
CA ALA A 39 -4.73 0.09 9.48
C ALA A 39 -4.22 -1.07 10.35
N VAL A 40 -2.91 -1.18 10.50
CA VAL A 40 -2.28 -2.17 11.37
C VAL A 40 -2.57 -1.76 12.82
N VAL A 41 -3.27 -2.59 13.57
CA VAL A 41 -3.56 -2.31 14.98
C VAL A 41 -2.30 -2.60 15.79
N VAL A 42 -1.87 -1.62 16.58
CA VAL A 42 -0.73 -1.75 17.49
C VAL A 42 -1.14 -1.35 18.90
N GLY A 43 -0.67 -2.12 19.88
CA GLY A 43 -0.89 -1.84 21.31
C GLY A 43 0.15 -0.91 21.89
N ARG A 44 1.32 -0.79 21.25
CA ARG A 44 2.43 0.05 21.69
C ARG A 44 3.10 0.74 20.52
N PHE A 45 3.74 1.88 20.77
CA PHE A 45 4.39 2.66 19.70
C PHE A 45 5.62 1.96 19.08
N ASP A 46 6.35 1.15 19.85
CA ASP A 46 7.52 0.40 19.36
C ASP A 46 7.15 -0.70 18.36
N GLU A 47 5.92 -1.21 18.40
CA GLU A 47 5.42 -2.18 17.42
C GLU A 47 5.34 -1.60 16.01
N ILE A 48 5.26 -0.26 15.87
CA ILE A 48 5.30 0.42 14.57
C ILE A 48 6.66 0.18 13.91
N ASP A 49 7.75 0.40 14.65
CA ASP A 49 9.10 0.25 14.11
C ASP A 49 9.38 -1.21 13.74
N VAL A 50 9.01 -2.16 14.62
CA VAL A 50 9.12 -3.61 14.35
C VAL A 50 8.33 -4.01 13.10
N THR A 51 7.13 -3.44 12.90
CA THR A 51 6.32 -3.72 11.72
C THR A 51 6.98 -3.16 10.45
N LEU A 52 7.55 -1.95 10.52
CA LEU A 52 8.20 -1.30 9.39
C LEU A 52 9.50 -2.01 8.96
N GLU A 53 10.27 -2.54 9.91
CA GLU A 53 11.48 -3.34 9.61
C GLU A 53 11.17 -4.59 8.76
N ARG A 54 10.01 -5.20 9.00
CA ARG A 54 9.53 -6.37 8.26
C ARG A 54 8.74 -5.99 7.01
N TYR A 55 8.38 -4.72 6.84
CA TYR A 55 7.61 -4.26 5.70
C TYR A 55 8.44 -4.40 4.41
N ARG A 56 7.78 -4.87 3.34
CA ARG A 56 8.40 -5.10 2.03
C ARG A 56 7.60 -4.39 0.96
N CYS A 57 8.31 -3.82 0.00
CA CYS A 57 7.73 -3.02 -1.06
C CYS A 57 6.68 -3.84 -1.86
N PRO A 58 5.46 -3.31 -2.08
CA PRO A 58 4.46 -3.98 -2.90
C PRO A 58 4.81 -4.16 -4.37
N ARG A 59 5.81 -3.43 -4.86
CA ARG A 59 6.22 -3.45 -6.27
C ARG A 59 7.32 -4.46 -6.54
N CYS A 60 8.39 -4.40 -5.75
CA CYS A 60 9.62 -5.14 -6.04
C CYS A 60 10.09 -6.02 -4.87
N GLY A 61 9.37 -6.03 -3.74
CA GLY A 61 9.72 -6.88 -2.60
C GLY A 61 10.88 -6.37 -1.74
N GLU A 62 11.60 -5.34 -2.15
CA GLU A 62 12.73 -4.79 -1.38
C GLU A 62 12.29 -4.12 -0.07
N PRO A 63 13.20 -4.00 0.93
CA PRO A 63 12.95 -3.24 2.14
C PRO A 63 12.60 -1.78 1.86
N VAL A 64 11.82 -1.22 2.78
CA VAL A 64 11.44 0.19 2.74
C VAL A 64 12.24 0.98 3.77
N GLN A 65 12.44 2.26 3.49
CA GLN A 65 12.99 3.24 4.41
C GLN A 65 11.88 4.17 4.87
N ARG A 66 11.81 4.42 6.17
CA ARG A 66 10.91 5.41 6.75
C ARG A 66 11.40 6.82 6.41
N MET A 67 10.53 7.61 5.77
CA MET A 67 10.80 8.99 5.37
C MET A 67 10.23 10.01 6.37
N GLY A 68 9.23 9.61 7.13
CA GLY A 68 8.60 10.45 8.15
C GLY A 68 7.33 9.81 8.69
N GLU A 69 6.78 10.39 9.74
CA GLU A 69 5.51 9.98 10.31
C GLU A 69 4.70 11.21 10.70
N PHE A 70 3.38 11.10 10.59
CA PHE A 70 2.46 12.09 11.12
C PHE A 70 1.27 11.42 11.79
N SER A 71 0.63 12.17 12.70
CA SER A 71 -0.59 11.73 13.36
C SER A 71 -1.81 12.11 12.53
N ARG A 72 -2.83 11.26 12.54
CA ARG A 72 -4.15 11.55 11.98
C ARG A 72 -5.22 10.99 12.90
N ASN A 73 -6.25 11.77 13.18
CA ASN A 73 -7.40 11.32 13.97
C ASN A 73 -8.63 11.26 13.08
N VAL A 74 -9.45 10.22 13.25
CA VAL A 74 -10.75 10.06 12.56
C VAL A 74 -11.78 9.59 13.58
N GLY A 75 -12.68 10.49 13.98
CA GLY A 75 -13.59 10.23 15.10
C GLY A 75 -12.82 9.93 16.39
N ALA A 76 -13.18 8.83 17.05
CA ALA A 76 -12.49 8.36 18.26
C ALA A 76 -11.16 7.61 17.99
N ARG A 77 -10.88 7.25 16.72
CA ARG A 77 -9.70 6.47 16.37
C ARG A 77 -8.49 7.37 16.12
N ARG A 78 -7.34 6.96 16.64
CA ARG A 78 -6.05 7.64 16.50
C ARG A 78 -5.13 6.83 15.61
N PHE A 79 -4.52 7.49 14.63
CA PHE A 79 -3.62 6.83 13.69
C PHE A 79 -2.24 7.47 13.67
N ARG A 80 -1.22 6.62 13.52
CA ARG A 80 0.10 7.03 13.04
C ARG A 80 0.23 6.61 11.58
N VAL A 81 0.66 7.54 10.74
CA VAL A 81 0.83 7.28 9.31
C VAL A 81 2.31 7.45 8.96
N ALA A 82 2.96 6.35 8.65
CA ALA A 82 4.35 6.33 8.22
C ALA A 82 4.43 6.53 6.70
N ARG A 83 5.21 7.51 6.25
CA ARG A 83 5.64 7.60 4.85
C ARG A 83 6.87 6.73 4.67
N VAL A 84 6.82 5.83 3.70
CA VAL A 84 7.90 4.90 3.40
C VAL A 84 8.31 4.99 1.94
N LEU A 85 9.61 4.86 1.69
CA LEU A 85 10.21 4.84 0.37
C LEU A 85 10.90 3.49 0.15
N CYS A 86 10.57 2.81 -0.94
CA CYS A 86 11.26 1.58 -1.31
C CYS A 86 12.71 1.86 -1.75
N ARG A 87 13.69 1.12 -1.19
CA ARG A 87 15.11 1.26 -1.55
C ARG A 87 15.46 0.72 -2.95
N GLY A 88 14.72 -0.27 -3.45
CA GLY A 88 14.92 -0.81 -4.80
C GLY A 88 14.30 0.04 -5.92
N CYS A 89 12.97 0.17 -5.92
CA CYS A 89 12.24 0.80 -7.02
C CYS A 89 11.83 2.27 -6.77
N GLY A 90 12.21 2.87 -5.65
CA GLY A 90 11.88 4.26 -5.31
C GLY A 90 10.38 4.54 -5.08
N HIS A 91 9.54 3.50 -4.94
CA HIS A 91 8.12 3.69 -4.71
C HIS A 91 7.85 4.25 -3.31
N GLU A 92 7.16 5.40 -3.25
CA GLU A 92 6.62 5.96 -2.02
C GLU A 92 5.21 5.41 -1.72
N GLU A 93 4.96 5.08 -0.45
CA GLU A 93 3.66 4.65 0.05
C GLU A 93 3.44 5.16 1.49
N ARG A 94 2.17 5.15 1.93
CA ARG A 94 1.79 5.44 3.32
C ARG A 94 1.29 4.18 3.99
N VAL A 95 1.84 3.87 5.16
CA VAL A 95 1.42 2.77 6.01
C VAL A 95 0.68 3.35 7.22
N HIS A 96 -0.55 2.89 7.44
CA HIS A 96 -1.46 3.40 8.46
C HIS A 96 -1.47 2.43 9.64
N PHE A 97 -1.24 2.96 10.84
CA PHE A 97 -1.25 2.23 12.10
C PHE A 97 -2.37 2.79 12.96
N ASP A 98 -3.25 1.92 13.47
CA ASP A 98 -4.24 2.29 14.48
C ASP A 98 -3.58 2.15 15.85
N VAL A 99 -3.37 3.29 16.49
CA VAL A 99 -2.70 3.41 17.79
C VAL A 99 -3.70 3.70 18.90
N THR A 100 -5.01 3.55 18.66
CA THR A 100 -6.05 3.90 19.65
C THR A 100 -5.84 3.15 20.96
N ALA A 101 -5.44 1.87 20.88
CA ALA A 101 -5.17 1.04 22.06
C ALA A 101 -3.93 1.47 22.85
N ALA A 102 -2.95 2.14 22.21
CA ALA A 102 -1.70 2.56 22.85
C ALA A 102 -1.83 3.79 23.76
N PHE A 103 -3.03 4.39 23.83
CA PHE A 103 -3.32 5.57 24.66
C PHE A 103 -4.16 5.26 25.90
N HIS A 104 -4.47 3.98 26.16
CA HIS A 104 -5.24 3.49 27.30
C HIS A 104 -4.36 2.60 28.18
#